data_AF-A0A9Q1D8Z9-F1
#
_entry.id   AF-A0A9Q1D8Z9-F1
#
_cell.length_a   1.000
_cell.length_b   1.000
_cell.length_c   1.000
_cell.angle_alpha   90.00
_cell.angle_beta   90.00
_cell.angle_gamma   90.00
#
_symmetry.space_group_name_H-M   'P 1'
#
loop_
_entity.id
_entity.type
_entity.pdbx_description
1 polymer ?
#
loop_
_entity_poly.entity_id
_entity_poly.type
_entity_poly.pdbx_seq_one_letter_code
_entity_poly.pdbx_strand_id
1 'polypeptide(L)'
;MFHKWRDSKGKDKEHAEIIRKQVLSTKADAERDGVKVPTTLAEYCIQTKAPSQDSSDLLYDDLYDDDMEDEDEDAGGDCYHDDDDSGNEES
;
A
#
# COMPACT_ATOMS: atom_id res chain seq x y z
N MET A 1 -1.99 2.62 -18.01
CA MET A 1 -3.30 2.00 -17.70
C MET A 1 -3.90 2.52 -16.40
N PHE A 2 -3.22 2.45 -15.25
CA PHE A 2 -3.71 3.03 -13.99
C PHE A 2 -4.01 4.53 -14.08
N HIS A 3 -3.05 5.32 -14.58
CA HIS A 3 -3.22 6.77 -14.78
C HIS A 3 -4.46 7.09 -15.63
N LYS A 4 -4.68 6.37 -16.74
CA LYS A 4 -5.88 6.53 -17.59
C LYS A 4 -7.18 6.26 -16.84
N TRP A 5 -7.25 5.19 -16.04
CA TRP A 5 -8.41 4.89 -15.20
C TRP A 5 -8.64 5.97 -14.14
N ARG A 6 -7.59 6.41 -13.45
CA ARG A 6 -7.64 7.45 -12.42
C ARG A 6 -8.09 8.80 -12.99
N ASP A 7 -7.43 9.26 -14.04
CA ASP A 7 -7.65 10.58 -14.64
C ASP A 7 -9.01 10.65 -15.36
N SER A 8 -9.49 9.50 -15.87
CA SER A 8 -10.84 9.39 -16.44
C SER A 8 -11.95 9.25 -15.38
N LYS A 9 -11.62 9.29 -14.08
CA LYS A 9 -12.55 9.08 -12.96
C LYS A 9 -13.33 7.77 -13.08
N GLY A 10 -12.66 6.70 -13.53
CA GLY A 10 -13.24 5.37 -13.70
C GLY A 10 -14.09 5.17 -14.96
N LYS A 11 -14.07 6.12 -15.91
CA LYS A 11 -14.73 5.92 -17.22
C LYS A 11 -14.01 4.87 -18.06
N ASP A 12 -12.68 4.92 -18.10
CA ASP A 12 -11.86 3.84 -18.62
C ASP A 12 -11.90 2.70 -17.61
N LYS A 13 -12.38 1.52 -18.01
CA LYS A 13 -12.56 0.36 -17.12
C LYS A 13 -11.43 -0.66 -17.20
N GLU A 14 -10.46 -0.47 -18.08
CA GLU A 14 -9.42 -1.46 -18.38
C GLU A 14 -8.69 -1.90 -17.11
N HIS A 15 -8.22 -0.93 -16.31
CA HIS A 15 -7.55 -1.20 -15.04
C HIS A 15 -8.45 -1.98 -14.06
N ALA A 16 -9.70 -1.54 -13.88
CA ALA A 16 -10.64 -2.18 -12.95
C ALA A 16 -11.05 -3.60 -13.39
N GLU A 17 -11.10 -3.87 -14.69
CA GLU A 17 -11.37 -5.22 -15.23
C GLU A 17 -10.20 -6.17 -14.96
N ILE A 18 -8.95 -5.71 -15.11
CA ILE A 18 -7.75 -6.51 -14.83
C ILE A 18 -7.71 -6.91 -13.35
N ILE A 19 -7.87 -5.94 -12.43
CA ILE A 19 -7.86 -6.21 -10.99
C ILE A 19 -8.99 -7.18 -10.60
N ARG A 20 -10.21 -7.02 -11.16
CA ARG A 20 -11.32 -7.96 -10.91
C ARG A 20 -10.99 -9.39 -11.35
N LYS A 21 -10.43 -9.56 -12.54
CA LYS A 21 -10.04 -10.89 -13.04
C LYS A 21 -9.00 -11.55 -12.15
N GLN A 22 -8.00 -10.78 -11.71
CA GLN A 22 -6.95 -11.28 -10.82
C GLN A 22 -7.52 -11.72 -9.46
N VAL A 23 -8.37 -10.90 -8.83
CA VAL A 23 -9.03 -11.23 -7.56
C VAL A 23 -9.92 -12.47 -7.68
N LEU A 24 -10.64 -12.63 -8.80
CA LEU A 24 -11.46 -13.82 -9.03
C LEU A 24 -10.59 -15.07 -9.23
N SER A 25 -9.44 -14.95 -9.90
CA SER A 25 -8.50 -16.05 -10.10
C SER A 25 -7.96 -16.58 -8.77
N THR A 26 -7.62 -15.70 -7.83
CA THR A 26 -7.05 -16.09 -6.53
C THR A 26 -8.07 -16.76 -5.60
N LYS A 27 -9.38 -16.70 -5.91
CA LYS A 27 -10.42 -17.31 -5.07
C LYS A 27 -10.28 -18.83 -5.02
N ALA A 28 -9.96 -19.47 -6.16
CA ALA A 28 -9.76 -20.91 -6.22
C ALA A 28 -8.52 -21.35 -5.43
N ASP A 29 -7.49 -20.50 -5.39
CA ASP A 29 -6.27 -20.76 -4.63
C ASP A 29 -6.53 -20.67 -3.12
N ALA A 30 -7.25 -19.63 -2.68
CA ALA A 30 -7.65 -19.50 -1.28
C ALA A 30 -8.49 -20.70 -0.78
N GLU A 31 -9.40 -21.22 -1.61
CA GLU A 31 -10.20 -22.42 -1.28
C GLU A 31 -9.33 -23.67 -1.16
N ARG A 32 -8.36 -23.85 -2.07
CA ARG A 32 -7.42 -24.98 -2.03
C ARG A 32 -6.55 -24.96 -0.78
N ASP A 33 -6.14 -23.77 -0.35
CA ASP A 33 -5.29 -23.57 0.82
C ASP A 33 -6.10 -23.58 2.14
N GLY A 34 -7.43 -23.70 2.07
CA GLY A 34 -8.32 -23.63 3.24
C GLY A 34 -8.36 -22.25 3.90
N VAL A 35 -7.97 -21.20 3.18
CA VAL A 35 -7.90 -19.82 3.66
C VAL A 35 -9.24 -19.12 3.39
N LYS A 36 -9.89 -18.63 4.44
CA LYS A 36 -11.09 -17.78 4.33
C LYS A 36 -10.68 -16.31 4.21
N VAL A 37 -10.86 -15.72 3.02
CA VAL A 37 -10.56 -14.30 2.77
C VAL A 37 -11.53 -13.40 3.57
N PRO A 38 -11.03 -12.50 4.43
CA PRO A 38 -11.85 -11.51 5.11
C PRO A 38 -12.53 -10.55 4.14
N THR A 39 -13.83 -10.30 4.33
CA THR A 39 -14.59 -9.38 3.47
C THR A 39 -15.09 -8.15 4.22
N THR A 40 -14.94 -8.16 5.54
CA THR A 40 -15.31 -7.07 6.43
C THR A 40 -14.08 -6.60 7.21
N LEU A 41 -14.10 -5.34 7.64
CA LEU A 41 -13.02 -4.80 8.47
C LEU A 41 -12.85 -5.59 9.78
N ALA A 42 -13.95 -6.07 10.38
CA ALA A 42 -13.89 -6.86 11.60
C ALA A 42 -13.26 -8.25 11.39
N GLU A 43 -13.53 -8.89 10.24
CA GLU A 43 -12.87 -10.16 9.89
C GLU A 43 -11.38 -9.94 9.54
N TYR A 44 -11.04 -8.78 8.97
CA TYR A 44 -9.67 -8.46 8.58
C TYR A 44 -8.82 -8.07 9.80
N CYS A 45 -9.37 -7.23 10.67
CA CYS A 45 -8.76 -6.79 11.91
C CYS A 45 -9.07 -7.80 13.02
N ILE A 46 -8.34 -8.90 13.05
CA ILE A 46 -8.41 -9.83 14.18
C ILE A 46 -7.85 -9.11 15.41
N GLN A 47 -8.74 -8.65 16.28
CA GLN A 47 -8.36 -8.19 17.62
C GLN A 47 -7.92 -9.44 18.40
N THR A 48 -6.66 -9.84 18.23
CA THR A 48 -6.03 -10.78 19.15
C THR A 48 -6.12 -10.10 20.52
N LYS A 49 -7.00 -10.61 21.39
CA LYS A 49 -6.99 -10.21 22.79
C LYS A 49 -5.63 -10.64 23.32
N ALA A 50 -4.71 -9.68 23.42
CA ALA A 50 -3.42 -9.91 24.03
C ALA A 50 -3.68 -10.60 25.39
N PRO A 51 -2.96 -11.69 25.74
CA PRO A 51 -2.98 -12.17 27.12
C PRO A 51 -2.65 -10.96 28.00
N SER A 52 -3.45 -10.69 29.03
CA SER A 52 -3.38 -9.47 29.85
C SER A 52 -1.94 -9.00 30.05
N GLN A 53 -1.55 -7.98 29.29
CA GLN A 53 -0.23 -7.38 29.36
C GLN A 53 -0.32 -6.33 30.45
N ASP A 54 -0.24 -6.77 31.71
CA ASP A 54 0.27 -5.91 32.77
C ASP A 54 1.66 -5.46 32.31
N SER A 55 1.91 -4.15 32.25
CA SER A 55 3.17 -3.47 31.95
C SER A 55 3.66 -3.49 30.48
N SER A 56 3.27 -2.47 29.70
CA SER A 56 4.14 -1.85 28.68
C SER A 56 3.54 -0.53 28.17
N ASP A 57 3.46 0.47 29.04
CA ASP A 57 2.98 1.84 28.72
C ASP A 57 4.12 2.85 28.81
N LEU A 58 5.30 2.55 28.24
CA LEU A 58 6.48 3.42 28.36
C LEU A 58 7.45 3.38 27.16
N LEU A 59 7.06 2.82 26.00
CA LEU A 59 8.01 2.62 24.88
C LEU A 59 7.68 3.40 23.60
N TYR A 60 6.62 4.21 23.57
CA TYR A 60 6.17 4.89 22.36
C TYR A 60 6.03 6.42 22.49
N ASP A 61 6.35 7.01 23.65
CA ASP A 61 6.17 8.45 23.89
C ASP A 61 7.40 9.30 23.49
N ASP A 62 8.60 8.69 23.42
CA ASP A 62 9.87 9.42 23.16
C ASP A 62 10.29 9.47 21.68
N LEU A 63 9.43 9.06 20.73
CA LEU A 63 9.75 9.07 19.29
C LEU A 63 9.30 10.35 18.55
N TYR A 64 8.69 11.30 19.26
CA TYR A 64 8.25 12.59 18.72
C TYR A 64 8.93 13.76 19.47
N ASP A 65 10.23 13.66 19.70
CA ASP A 65 11.05 14.72 20.28
C ASP A 65 11.61 15.62 19.16
N ASP A 66 10.86 16.69 18.88
CA ASP A 66 11.34 18.09 18.83
C ASP A 66 12.23 18.65 17.69
N ASP A 67 12.26 18.07 16.48
CA ASP A 67 13.05 18.64 15.36
C ASP A 67 12.27 18.95 14.06
N MET A 68 10.95 19.22 14.12
CA MET A 68 10.27 19.88 12.99
C MET A 68 10.41 21.40 13.12
N GLU A 69 11.60 21.90 12.78
CA GLU A 69 11.76 23.31 12.43
C GLU A 69 10.90 23.59 11.18
N ASP A 70 9.79 24.28 11.43
CA ASP A 70 8.92 24.95 10.47
C ASP A 70 9.77 26.00 9.71
N GLU A 71 10.49 25.57 8.66
CA GLU A 71 11.08 26.50 7.69
C GLU A 71 10.17 26.58 6.46
N ASP A 72 9.41 27.67 6.48
CA ASP A 72 8.52 28.21 5.47
C ASP A 72 9.12 28.30 4.05
N GLU A 73 8.21 28.21 3.07
CA GLU A 73 8.23 28.85 1.75
C GLU A 73 9.16 28.36 0.60
N ASP A 74 8.48 27.78 -0.40
CA ASP A 74 8.67 27.98 -1.86
C ASP A 74 10.04 27.73 -2.51
N ALA A 75 10.20 26.54 -3.12
CA ALA A 75 10.91 26.44 -4.40
C ALA A 75 10.47 25.20 -5.18
N GLY A 76 9.69 25.43 -6.25
CA GLY A 76 9.54 24.46 -7.32
C GLY A 76 10.91 24.08 -7.90
N GLY A 77 11.31 22.82 -7.68
CA GLY A 77 12.53 22.24 -8.20
C GLY A 77 12.21 20.94 -8.93
N ASP A 78 11.79 21.07 -10.17
CA ASP A 78 11.95 20.02 -11.18
C ASP A 78 13.42 19.54 -11.17
N CYS A 79 13.61 18.29 -10.78
CA CYS A 79 14.78 17.53 -11.20
C CYS A 79 14.34 16.12 -11.61
N TYR A 80 13.74 16.01 -12.80
CA TYR A 80 13.73 14.73 -13.50
C TYR A 80 15.20 14.37 -13.81
N HIS A 81 15.81 13.55 -12.95
CA HIS A 81 17.08 12.93 -13.30
C HIS A 81 16.77 11.71 -14.17
N ASP A 82 16.91 11.92 -15.47
CA ASP A 82 16.93 10.91 -16.51
C ASP A 82 18.22 10.09 -16.37
N ASP A 83 18.18 9.03 -15.57
CA ASP A 83 19.19 7.96 -15.64
C ASP A 83 18.69 6.91 -16.65
N ASP A 84 18.79 7.27 -17.92
CA ASP A 84 18.80 6.32 -19.04
C ASP A 84 20.17 5.62 -19.07
N ASP A 85 20.32 4.56 -18.27
CA ASP A 85 21.38 3.56 -18.49
C ASP A 85 20.74 2.22 -18.87
N SER A 86 20.33 2.14 -20.14
CA SER A 86 19.92 0.92 -20.82
C SER A 86 21.13 -0.01 -21.01
N GLY A 87 21.54 -0.70 -19.94
CA GLY A 87 22.50 -1.80 -19.98
C GLY A 87 21.90 -3.08 -20.59
N ASN A 88 21.80 -3.12 -21.92
CA ASN A 88 21.55 -4.36 -22.67
C ASN A 88 22.89 -5.02 -23.02
N GLU A 89 23.29 -6.04 -22.24
CA GLU A 89 24.22 -7.07 -22.72
C GLU A 89 23.51 -8.44 -22.75
N GLU A 90 23.65 -9.07 -23.91
CA GLU A 90 22.97 -10.27 -24.37
C GLU A 90 23.54 -11.52 -23.68
N SER A 91 22.68 -12.44 -23.21
CA SER A 91 23.02 -13.85 -22.93
C SER A 91 21.80 -14.74 -22.97
#